data_AF-A0A962A2X9-F1
#
_entry.id   AF-A0A962A2X9-F1
#
_cell.length_a   1.000
_cell.length_b   1.000
_cell.length_c   1.000
_cell.angle_alpha   90.00
_cell.angle_beta   90.00
_cell.angle_gamma   90.00
#
_symmetry.space_group_name_H-M   'P 1'
#
loop_
_entity.id
_entity.type
_entity.pdbx_description
1 polymer ?
#
loop_
_entity_poly.entity_id
_entity_poly.type
_entity_poly.pdbx_seq_one_letter_code
_entity_poly.pdbx_strand_id
1 'polypeptide(L)' 'MKSSAKRKQEALDAFIGHKARIDEILSRLQEASDDHFGTNPDEIRWGDAGFLADVATSLQHISDRVFKEGEYTPENKA' A
#
# COMPACT_ATOMS: atom_id res chain seq x y z
N MET A 1 -1.70 -11.69 35.00
CA MET A 1 -1.75 -11.76 33.51
C MET A 1 -3.01 -11.09 32.99
N LYS A 2 -2.95 -10.37 31.84
CA LYS A 2 -4.16 -9.90 31.14
C LYS A 2 -4.99 -11.13 30.68
N SER A 3 -6.32 -11.06 30.78
CA SER A 3 -7.20 -12.15 30.34
C SER A 3 -7.12 -12.35 28.82
N SER A 4 -7.51 -13.54 28.33
CA SER A 4 -7.59 -13.83 26.90
C SER A 4 -8.49 -12.84 26.15
N ALA A 5 -9.61 -12.45 26.76
CA ALA A 5 -10.53 -11.45 26.21
C ALA A 5 -9.87 -10.07 26.08
N LYS A 6 -9.12 -9.61 27.09
CA LYS A 6 -8.43 -8.32 27.05
C LYS A 6 -7.34 -8.28 25.97
N ARG A 7 -6.59 -9.37 25.78
CA ARG A 7 -5.59 -9.47 24.70
C ARG A 7 -6.23 -9.44 23.30
N LYS A 8 -7.39 -10.08 23.13
CA LYS A 8 -8.14 -10.03 21.86
C LYS A 8 -8.63 -8.62 21.54
N GLN A 9 -9.15 -7.91 22.54
CA GLN A 9 -9.58 -6.53 22.37
C GLN A 9 -8.41 -5.62 21.96
N GLU A 10 -7.27 -5.72 22.65
CA GLU A 10 -6.07 -4.94 22.32
C GLU A 10 -5.58 -5.20 20.88
N ALA A 11 -5.63 -6.45 20.42
CA ALA A 11 -5.28 -6.81 19.04
C ALA A 11 -6.28 -6.25 18.01
N LEU A 12 -7.58 -6.25 18.33
CA LEU A 12 -8.62 -5.68 17.48
C LEU A 12 -8.47 -4.17 17.36
N ASP A 13 -8.25 -3.49 18.48
CA ASP A 13 -8.05 -2.04 18.52
C ASP A 13 -6.83 -1.64 17.69
N ALA A 14 -5.72 -2.39 17.82
CA ALA A 14 -4.52 -2.18 17.01
C ALA A 14 -4.79 -2.41 15.52
N PHE A 15 -5.52 -3.48 15.17
CA PHE A 15 -5.89 -3.76 13.79
C PHE A 15 -6.71 -2.63 13.16
N ILE A 16 -7.75 -2.15 13.86
CA ILE A 16 -8.58 -1.03 13.40
C ILE A 16 -7.74 0.23 13.22
N GLY A 17 -6.87 0.55 14.19
CA GLY A 17 -5.98 1.71 14.11
C GLY A 17 -5.02 1.63 12.92
N HIS A 18 -4.43 0.47 12.65
CA HIS A 18 -3.57 0.26 11.50
C HIS A 18 -4.34 0.36 10.18
N LYS A 19 -5.54 -0.24 10.09
CA LYS A 19 -6.37 -0.13 8.89
C LYS A 19 -6.74 1.32 8.59
N ALA A 20 -7.22 2.07 9.60
CA ALA A 20 -7.59 3.47 9.42
C ALA A 20 -6.42 4.32 8.89
N ARG A 21 -5.21 4.09 9.40
CA ARG A 21 -4.00 4.75 8.90
C ARG A 21 -3.66 4.37 7.47
N ILE A 22 -3.84 3.10 7.09
CA ILE A 22 -3.63 2.65 5.70
C ILE A 22 -4.64 3.33 4.78
N ASP A 23 -5.93 3.36 5.17
CA ASP A 23 -6.99 4.02 4.39
C ASP A 23 -6.68 5.51 4.16
N GLU A 24 -6.17 6.21 5.18
CA GLU A 24 -5.74 7.62 5.07
C GLU A 24 -4.58 7.80 4.09
N ILE A 25 -3.57 6.92 4.14
CA ILE A 25 -2.43 6.96 3.21
C ILE A 25 -2.91 6.72 1.77
N LEU A 26 -3.79 5.74 1.56
CA LEU A 26 -4.36 5.43 0.24
C LEU A 26 -5.17 6.61 -0.31
N SER A 27 -6.00 7.26 0.52
CA SER A 27 -6.75 8.46 0.11
C SER A 27 -5.81 9.58 -0.34
N ARG A 28 -4.77 9.87 0.43
CA ARG A 28 -3.78 10.90 0.09
C ARG A 28 -3.03 10.60 -1.20
N LEU A 29 -2.72 9.34 -1.47
CA LEU A 29 -2.07 8.92 -2.72
C LEU A 29 -3.02 9.03 -3.91
N GLN A 30 -4.31 8.71 -3.73
CA GLN A 30 -5.32 8.89 -4.77
C GLN A 30 -5.50 10.38 -5.10
N GLU A 31 -5.65 11.24 -4.10
CA GLU A 31 -5.74 12.69 -4.29
C GLU A 31 -4.50 13.25 -5.00
N ALA A 32 -3.31 12.80 -4.61
CA ALA A 32 -2.08 13.18 -5.31
C ALA A 32 -2.08 12.70 -6.76
N SER A 33 -2.52 11.47 -7.04
CA SER A 33 -2.62 10.94 -8.41
C SER A 33 -3.59 11.76 -9.26
N ASP A 34 -4.74 12.13 -8.70
CA ASP A 34 -5.75 12.95 -9.38
C ASP A 34 -5.20 14.35 -9.72
N ASP A 35 -4.31 14.88 -8.88
CA ASP A 35 -3.60 16.15 -9.07
C ASP A 35 -2.25 15.99 -9.82
N HIS A 36 -2.04 14.91 -10.59
CA HIS A 36 -0.81 14.64 -11.33
C HIS A 36 0.46 14.69 -10.45
N PHE A 37 0.34 14.26 -9.20
CA PHE A 37 1.35 14.38 -8.15
C PHE A 37 1.88 15.81 -7.95
N GLY A 38 1.04 16.82 -8.19
CA GLY A 38 1.39 18.23 -8.12
C GLY A 38 2.37 18.69 -9.21
N THR A 39 2.54 17.89 -10.28
CA THR A 39 3.42 18.23 -11.39
C THR A 39 2.65 18.97 -12.49
N ASN A 40 3.24 20.06 -13.00
CA ASN A 40 2.76 20.71 -14.20
C ASN A 40 3.25 19.90 -15.42
N PRO A 41 2.37 19.39 -16.29
CA PRO A 41 2.77 18.63 -17.48
C PRO A 41 3.80 19.33 -18.37
N ASP A 42 3.78 20.67 -18.43
CA ASP A 42 4.72 21.45 -19.24
C ASP A 42 6.12 21.56 -18.61
N GLU A 43 6.27 21.20 -17.33
CA GLU A 43 7.52 21.32 -16.56
C GLU A 43 8.15 19.96 -16.21
N ILE A 44 7.51 18.85 -16.60
CA ILE A 44 7.98 17.48 -16.29
C ILE A 44 9.37 17.22 -16.85
N ARG A 45 10.24 16.65 -16.01
CA ARG A 45 11.60 16.23 -16.35
C ARG A 45 11.76 14.73 -16.12
N TRP A 46 12.86 14.19 -16.65
CA TRP A 46 13.25 12.79 -16.42
C TRP A 46 13.38 12.42 -14.93
N GLY A 47 13.73 13.38 -14.07
CA GLY A 47 13.76 13.18 -12.63
C GLY A 47 12.39 12.89 -12.03
N ASP A 48 11.35 13.61 -12.48
CA ASP A 48 9.97 13.43 -12.02
C ASP A 48 9.41 12.08 -12.48
N ALA A 49 9.70 11.71 -13.73
CA ALA A 49 9.37 10.38 -14.25
C ALA A 49 10.05 9.26 -13.45
N GLY A 50 11.32 9.45 -13.06
CA GLY A 50 12.05 8.50 -12.20
C GLY A 50 11.43 8.37 -10.81
N PHE A 51 10.99 9.47 -10.21
CA PHE A 51 10.28 9.44 -8.92
C PHE A 51 8.96 8.67 -9.02
N LEU A 52 8.14 8.92 -10.04
CA LEU A 52 6.88 8.17 -10.21
C LEU A 52 7.10 6.69 -10.50
N ALA A 53 8.18 6.32 -11.20
CA ALA A 53 8.54 4.92 -11.39
C ALA A 53 8.84 4.23 -10.05
N ASP A 54 9.58 4.88 -9.14
CA ASP A 54 9.88 4.35 -7.80
C ASP A 54 8.60 4.20 -6.93
N VAL A 55 7.72 5.20 -6.98
CA VAL A 55 6.40 5.15 -6.31
C VAL A 55 5.57 3.98 -6.84
N ALA A 56 5.51 3.79 -8.17
CA ALA A 56 4.77 2.69 -8.78
C ALA A 56 5.31 1.32 -8.37
N THR A 57 6.64 1.13 -8.38
CA THR A 57 7.26 -0.12 -7.91
C THR A 57 6.95 -0.38 -6.43
N SER A 58 6.99 0.65 -5.59
CA SER A 58 6.68 0.53 -4.16
C SER A 58 5.23 0.10 -3.93
N LEU A 59 4.27 0.68 -4.67
CA LEU A 59 2.86 0.30 -4.59
C LEU A 59 2.60 -1.11 -5.12
N GLN A 60 3.28 -1.51 -6.20
CA GLN A 60 3.20 -2.87 -6.72
C GLN A 60 3.67 -3.88 -5.68
N HIS A 61 4.83 -3.67 -5.04
CA HIS A 61 5.31 -4.56 -3.98
C HIS A 61 4.35 -4.65 -2.78
N ILE A 62 3.65 -3.57 -2.44
CA ILE A 62 2.62 -3.59 -1.39
C ILE A 62 1.42 -4.43 -1.86
N SER A 63 0.96 -4.23 -3.10
CA SER A 63 -0.12 -4.99 -3.72
C SER A 63 0.18 -6.48 -3.75
N ASP A 64 1.35 -6.88 -4.26
CA ASP A 64 1.78 -8.27 -4.36
C ASP A 64 1.75 -8.97 -3.00
N ARG A 65 2.19 -8.28 -1.94
CA ARG A 65 2.16 -8.81 -0.57
C ARG A 65 0.74 -8.97 -0.02
N VAL A 66 -0.18 -8.08 -0.38
CA VAL A 66 -1.58 -8.13 0.07
C VAL A 66 -2.35 -9.23 -0.67
N PHE A 67 -2.13 -9.36 -1.97
CA PHE A 67 -2.87 -10.29 -2.84
C PHE A 67 -2.15 -11.62 -3.08
N LYS A 68 -0.91 -11.78 -2.61
CA LYS A 68 -0.05 -12.95 -2.83
C LYS A 68 0.26 -13.20 -4.31
N GLU A 69 0.24 -12.14 -5.11
CA GLU A 69 0.56 -12.17 -6.53
C GLU A 69 2.08 -12.36 -6.67
N GLY A 70 2.51 -13.63 -6.75
CA GLY A 70 3.92 -14.04 -6.70
C GLY A 70 4.17 -15.38 -5.99
N GLU A 71 3.21 -15.87 -5.19
CA GLU A 71 3.29 -17.20 -4.54
C GLU A 71 2.46 -18.29 -5.23
N TYR A 72 1.89 -18.03 -6.41
CA TYR A 72 1.14 -19.03 -7.19
C TYR A 72 1.88 -19.44 -8.47
N THR A 73 2.94 -20.22 -8.31
CA THR A 73 3.24 -21.28 -9.29
C THR A 73 2.72 -22.57 -8.68
N PRO A 74 1.52 -23.07 -9.05
CA PRO A 74 1.20 -24.47 -8.83
C PRO A 74 2.09 -25.26 -9.79
N GLU A 75 3.32 -25.55 -9.36
CA GLU A 75 4.09 -26.65 -9.93
C GLU A 75 3.43 -27.95 -9.50
N ASN A 76 2.39 -28.34 -10.24
CA ASN A 76 1.94 -29.72 -10.23
C ASN A 76 1.76 -30.15 -11.69
N LYS A 77 2.89 -30.51 -12.30
CA LYS A 77 2.91 -31.31 -13.52
C LYS A 77 2.54 -32.74 -13.10
N ALA A 78 1.45 -33.24 -13.67
CA ALA A 78 0.95 -34.60 -13.54
C ALA A 78 1.97 -35.66 -13.97
#